data_AF-A0A0R1HPW5-F1
#
_entry.id   AF-A0A0R1HPW5-F1
#
_cell.length_a   1.000
_cell.length_b   1.000
_cell.length_c   1.000
_cell.angle_alpha   90.00
_cell.angle_beta   90.00
_cell.angle_gamma   90.00
#
_symmetry.space_group_name_H-M   'P 1'
#
loop_
_entity.id
_entity.type
_entity.pdbx_description
1 polymer ?
#
loop_
_entity_poly.entity_id
_entity_poly.type
_entity_poly.pdbx_seq_one_letter_code
_entity_poly.pdbx_strand_id
1 'polypeptide(L)'
;MEKPVVHDSKWDDMYRFKMRGMTYMSVVDQVAILRDYFGELDEDFHVYMAVKNHLEDLREAHPTTEDYYQWQIRTTDFVMTVLETKMNWIQTQIKEIQKMENKK
;
A
#
# COMPACT_ATOMS: atom_id res chain seq x y z
N MET A 1 -11.88 16.12 -7.82
CA MET A 1 -12.45 14.94 -8.51
C MET A 1 -12.95 13.99 -7.45
N GLU A 2 -14.27 13.79 -7.35
CA GLU A 2 -14.93 13.02 -6.27
C GLU A 2 -15.16 11.54 -6.58
N LYS A 3 -14.74 11.05 -7.76
CA LYS A 3 -15.00 9.65 -8.12
C LYS A 3 -14.05 8.68 -7.38
N PRO A 4 -14.55 7.51 -6.94
CA PRO A 4 -13.74 6.42 -6.44
C PRO A 4 -12.64 6.03 -7.44
N VAL A 5 -11.47 5.64 -6.95
CA VAL A 5 -10.42 5.05 -7.81
C VAL A 5 -10.82 3.60 -8.07
N VAL A 6 -10.74 3.16 -9.32
CA VAL A 6 -10.91 1.74 -9.65
C VAL A 6 -9.59 1.03 -9.38
N HIS A 7 -9.62 -0.11 -8.69
CA HIS A 7 -8.43 -0.94 -8.41
C HIS A 7 -7.96 -1.69 -9.66
N ASP A 8 -7.45 -0.94 -10.64
CA ASP A 8 -6.85 -1.45 -11.87
C ASP A 8 -5.33 -1.18 -11.90
N SER A 9 -4.60 -1.64 -12.91
CA SER A 9 -3.13 -1.45 -12.97
C SER A 9 -2.63 0.01 -12.90
N LYS A 10 -3.53 1.00 -12.89
CA LYS A 10 -3.24 2.44 -12.82
C LYS A 10 -3.73 3.09 -11.53
N TRP A 11 -4.25 2.32 -10.56
CA TRP A 11 -4.77 2.87 -9.30
C TRP A 11 -3.70 3.70 -8.56
N ASP A 12 -2.46 3.21 -8.50
CA ASP A 12 -1.33 3.90 -7.86
C ASP A 12 -1.04 5.26 -8.54
N ASP A 13 -1.10 5.32 -9.87
CA ASP A 13 -0.93 6.58 -10.64
C ASP A 13 -2.07 7.56 -10.41
N MET A 14 -3.31 7.05 -10.26
CA MET A 14 -4.49 7.85 -9.99
C MET A 14 -4.39 8.53 -8.61
N TYR A 15 -3.96 7.80 -7.57
CA TYR A 15 -3.74 8.40 -6.25
C TYR A 15 -2.60 9.42 -6.27
N ARG A 16 -1.49 9.16 -6.96
CA ARG A 16 -0.42 10.16 -7.17
C ARG A 16 -0.95 11.41 -7.88
N PHE A 17 -1.85 11.27 -8.85
CA PHE A 17 -2.52 12.40 -9.49
C PHE A 17 -3.40 13.18 -8.51
N LYS A 18 -4.24 12.49 -7.72
CA LYS A 18 -5.07 13.13 -6.68
C LYS A 18 -4.22 13.89 -5.66
N MET A 19 -3.09 13.32 -5.22
CA MET A 19 -2.16 13.96 -4.28
C MET A 19 -1.60 15.29 -4.79
N ARG A 20 -1.27 15.40 -6.08
CA ARG A 20 -0.80 16.67 -6.67
C ARG A 20 -1.85 17.78 -6.61
N GLY A 21 -3.13 17.43 -6.57
CA GLY A 21 -4.24 18.38 -6.49
C GLY A 21 -4.66 18.76 -5.07
N MET A 22 -4.07 18.15 -4.03
CA MET A 22 -4.53 18.28 -2.63
C MET A 22 -4.47 19.71 -2.10
N THR A 23 -3.57 20.56 -2.60
CA THR A 23 -3.44 21.98 -2.19
C THR A 23 -4.74 22.77 -2.31
N TYR A 24 -5.65 22.36 -3.20
CA TYR A 24 -6.93 23.04 -3.43
C TYR A 24 -8.10 22.40 -2.69
N MET A 25 -7.85 21.41 -1.83
CA MET A 25 -8.88 20.60 -1.17
C MET A 25 -8.92 20.88 0.33
N SER A 26 -10.08 20.63 0.96
CA SER A 26 -10.19 20.71 2.42
C SER A 26 -9.30 19.67 3.10
N VAL A 27 -8.90 19.92 4.35
CA VAL A 27 -8.11 18.95 5.14
C VAL A 27 -8.84 17.61 5.26
N VAL A 28 -10.18 17.65 5.40
CA VAL A 28 -11.00 16.44 5.46
C VAL A 28 -10.85 15.60 4.19
N ASP A 29 -10.92 16.23 3.01
CA ASP A 29 -10.81 15.52 1.74
C ASP A 29 -9.38 15.03 1.47
N GLN A 30 -8.36 15.80 1.87
CA GLN A 30 -6.96 15.36 1.78
C GLN A 30 -6.74 14.08 2.58
N VAL A 31 -7.22 14.05 3.83
CA VAL A 31 -7.12 12.88 4.71
C VAL A 31 -7.93 11.71 4.17
N ALA A 32 -9.13 11.96 3.60
CA ALA A 32 -9.95 10.92 2.99
C ALA A 32 -9.20 10.23 1.83
N ILE A 33 -8.65 10.99 0.89
CA ILE A 33 -7.87 10.43 -0.24
C ILE A 33 -6.69 9.58 0.25
N LEU A 34 -5.97 10.07 1.28
CA LEU A 34 -4.85 9.34 1.85
C LEU A 34 -5.28 8.04 2.54
N ARG A 35 -6.42 8.04 3.24
CA ARG A 35 -6.98 6.84 3.86
C ARG A 35 -7.46 5.83 2.84
N ASP A 36 -8.11 6.29 1.77
CA ASP A 36 -8.53 5.42 0.67
C ASP A 36 -7.30 4.73 0.06
N TYR A 37 -6.24 5.50 -0.23
CA TYR A 37 -5.00 4.93 -0.78
C TYR A 37 -4.32 3.96 0.19
N PHE A 38 -4.36 4.24 1.50
CA PHE A 38 -3.87 3.30 2.51
C PHE A 38 -4.64 1.98 2.47
N GLY A 39 -5.97 2.04 2.37
CA GLY A 39 -6.82 0.85 2.31
C GLY A 39 -6.45 -0.07 1.15
N GLU A 40 -6.28 0.47 -0.05
CA GLU A 40 -5.89 -0.31 -1.24
C GLU A 40 -4.51 -0.98 -1.06
N LEU A 41 -3.54 -0.27 -0.46
CA LEU A 41 -2.21 -0.83 -0.17
C LEU A 41 -2.26 -1.92 0.90
N ASP A 42 -3.13 -1.75 1.91
CA ASP A 42 -3.31 -2.70 3.00
C ASP A 42 -3.98 -3.98 2.49
N GLU A 43 -4.98 -3.87 1.62
CA GLU A 43 -5.60 -5.02 0.94
C GLU A 43 -4.56 -5.82 0.13
N ASP A 44 -3.77 -5.13 -0.71
CA ASP A 44 -2.68 -5.78 -1.47
C ASP A 44 -1.65 -6.42 -0.52
N PHE A 45 -1.29 -5.77 0.59
CA PHE A 45 -0.34 -6.31 1.56
C PHE A 45 -0.84 -7.62 2.17
N HIS A 46 -2.12 -7.70 2.53
CA HIS A 46 -2.72 -8.92 3.07
C HIS A 46 -2.75 -10.06 2.05
N VAL A 47 -2.98 -9.76 0.76
CA VAL A 47 -2.88 -10.75 -0.31
C VAL A 47 -1.46 -11.31 -0.40
N TYR A 48 -0.44 -10.44 -0.44
CA TYR A 48 0.95 -10.89 -0.51
C TYR A 48 1.40 -11.65 0.75
N MET A 49 0.91 -11.27 1.93
CA MET A 49 1.15 -12.00 3.17
C MET A 49 0.58 -13.43 3.10
N ALA A 50 -0.65 -13.60 2.58
CA ALA A 50 -1.24 -14.92 2.39
C ALA A 50 -0.46 -15.77 1.38
N VAL A 51 -0.01 -15.16 0.27
CA VAL A 51 0.87 -15.82 -0.72
C VAL A 51 2.19 -16.25 -0.09
N LYS A 52 2.82 -15.40 0.71
CA LYS A 52 4.07 -15.74 1.40
C LYS A 52 3.90 -16.95 2.31
N ASN A 53 2.87 -16.97 3.16
CA ASN A 53 2.59 -18.10 4.05
C ASN A 53 2.43 -19.40 3.25
N HIS A 54 1.69 -19.36 2.13
CA HIS A 54 1.53 -20.52 1.27
C HIS A 54 2.85 -21.00 0.64
N LEU A 55 3.72 -20.07 0.22
CA LEU A 55 5.04 -20.40 -0.32
C LEU A 55 5.97 -21.00 0.73
N GLU A 56 5.86 -20.58 2.00
CA GLU A 56 6.61 -21.15 3.11
C GLU A 56 6.18 -22.61 3.36
N ASP A 57 4.88 -22.90 3.38
CA ASP A 57 4.34 -24.26 3.47
C ASP A 57 4.84 -25.16 2.32
N LEU A 58 4.82 -24.64 1.08
CA LEU A 58 5.29 -25.38 -0.10
C LEU A 58 6.80 -25.64 -0.07
N ARG A 59 7.60 -24.68 0.42
CA ARG A 59 9.05 -24.85 0.60
C ARG A 59 9.34 -25.99 1.56
N GLU A 60 8.62 -26.07 2.68
CA GLU A 60 8.78 -27.15 3.67
C GLU A 60 8.32 -28.51 3.13
N ALA A 61 7.23 -28.55 2.36
CA ALA A 61 6.70 -29.78 1.77
C ALA A 61 7.56 -30.33 0.61
N HIS A 62 8.36 -29.49 -0.05
CA HIS A 62 9.11 -29.87 -1.25
C HIS A 62 10.61 -29.47 -1.20
N PRO A 63 11.43 -30.16 -0.38
CA PRO A 63 12.83 -29.80 -0.16
C PRO A 63 13.70 -29.84 -1.43
N THR A 64 13.36 -30.67 -2.41
CA THR A 64 14.09 -30.76 -3.69
C THR A 64 13.91 -29.52 -4.59
N THR A 65 12.94 -28.67 -4.28
CA THR A 65 12.64 -27.41 -4.99
C THR A 65 12.75 -26.19 -4.06
N GLU A 66 13.46 -26.32 -2.95
CA GLU A 66 13.60 -25.28 -1.92
C GLU A 66 14.04 -23.93 -2.50
N ASP A 67 15.08 -23.93 -3.35
CA ASP A 67 15.61 -22.70 -3.97
C ASP A 67 14.58 -21.95 -4.80
N TYR A 68 13.71 -22.67 -5.51
CA TYR A 68 12.65 -22.08 -6.33
C TYR A 68 11.62 -21.35 -5.46
N TYR A 69 11.16 -21.98 -4.38
CA TYR A 69 10.24 -21.34 -3.43
C TYR A 69 10.92 -20.20 -2.66
N GLN A 70 12.19 -20.36 -2.31
CA GLN A 70 12.95 -19.33 -1.62
C GLN A 70 13.07 -18.04 -2.45
N TRP A 71 13.25 -18.14 -3.77
CA TRP A 71 13.25 -16.96 -4.64
C TRP A 71 11.88 -16.29 -4.74
N GLN A 72 10.80 -17.07 -4.80
CA GLN A 72 9.44 -16.52 -4.79
C GLN A 72 9.12 -15.80 -3.48
N ILE A 73 9.54 -16.36 -2.34
CA ILE A 73 9.42 -15.72 -1.02
C ILE A 73 10.17 -14.38 -1.01
N ARG A 74 11.43 -14.35 -1.51
CA ARG A 74 12.21 -13.10 -1.60
C ARG A 74 11.53 -12.02 -2.44
N THR A 75 10.94 -12.40 -3.58
CA THR A 75 10.20 -11.44 -4.42
C THR A 75 8.93 -10.95 -3.74
N THR A 76 8.24 -11.83 -3.01
CA THR A 76 7.05 -11.48 -2.22
C THR A 76 7.42 -10.50 -1.09
N ASP A 77 8.50 -10.78 -0.34
CA ASP A 77 9.04 -9.89 0.69
C ASP A 77 9.40 -8.51 0.16
N PHE A 78 9.99 -8.44 -1.04
CA PHE A 78 10.30 -7.18 -1.71
C PHE A 78 9.03 -6.36 -1.96
N VAL A 79 7.98 -6.96 -2.49
CA VAL A 79 6.71 -6.27 -2.75
C VAL A 79 6.07 -5.80 -1.43
N MET A 80 5.99 -6.67 -0.43
CA MET A 80 5.46 -6.34 0.90
C MET A 80 6.21 -5.15 1.52
N THR A 81 7.54 -5.12 1.41
CA THR A 81 8.38 -4.01 1.92
C THR A 81 8.04 -2.68 1.23
N VAL A 82 7.80 -2.71 -0.09
CA VAL A 82 7.39 -1.50 -0.84
C VAL A 82 6.02 -1.02 -0.39
N LEU A 83 5.06 -1.93 -0.22
CA LEU A 83 3.70 -1.60 0.26
C LEU A 83 3.75 -0.98 1.67
N GLU A 84 4.47 -1.62 2.60
CA GLU A 84 4.65 -1.13 3.96
C GLU A 84 5.29 0.27 3.99
N THR A 85 6.31 0.50 3.16
CA THR A 85 6.96 1.80 3.05
C THR A 85 5.97 2.89 2.59
N LYS A 86 5.13 2.60 1.60
CA LYS A 86 4.08 3.52 1.14
C LYS A 86 3.05 3.79 2.23
N MET A 87 2.56 2.74 2.90
CA MET A 87 1.60 2.85 4.01
C MET A 87 2.13 3.72 5.15
N ASN A 88 3.39 3.51 5.57
CA ASN A 88 4.05 4.31 6.61
C ASN A 88 4.20 5.78 6.20
N TRP A 89 4.53 6.04 4.93
CA TRP A 89 4.61 7.39 4.40
C TRP A 89 3.25 8.09 4.45
N ILE A 90 2.17 7.41 4.03
CA ILE A 90 0.81 7.95 4.06
C ILE A 90 0.39 8.32 5.47
N GLN A 91 0.58 7.41 6.44
CA GLN A 91 0.26 7.67 7.84
C GLN A 91 1.03 8.89 8.39
N THR A 92 2.28 9.06 7.98
CA THR A 92 3.08 10.25 8.32
C THR A 92 2.46 11.52 7.75
N GLN A 93 2.03 11.51 6.49
CA GLN A 93 1.40 12.69 5.87
C GLN A 93 0.07 13.06 6.54
N ILE A 94 -0.77 12.07 6.87
CA ILE A 94 -2.04 12.31 7.57
C ILE A 94 -1.78 13.03 8.90
N LYS A 95 -0.80 12.56 9.69
CA LYS A 95 -0.42 13.18 10.97
C LYS A 95 0.04 14.63 10.79
N GLU A 96 0.85 14.91 9.77
CA GLU A 96 1.35 16.26 9.50
C GLU A 96 0.23 17.22 9.05
N ILE A 97 -0.66 16.78 8.16
CA ILE A 97 -1.81 17.57 7.71
C ILE A 97 -2.71 17.95 8.90
N GLN A 98 -3.01 16.99 9.78
CA GLN A 98 -3.84 17.23 10.96
C GLN A 98 -3.18 18.18 11.97
N LYS A 99 -1.85 18.11 12.15
CA LYS A 99 -1.11 19.07 12.98
C LYS A 99 -1.17 20.50 12.42
N MET A 100 -1.17 20.65 11.10
CA MET A 100 -1.24 21.97 10.46
C MET A 100 -2.63 22.61 10.64
N GLU A 101 -3.69 21.81 10.60
CA GLU A 101 -5.06 22.29 10.83
C GLU A 101 -5.26 22.77 12.28
N ASN A 102 -4.76 22.04 13.26
CA ASN A 102 -4.86 22.41 14.68
C ASN A 102 -4.06 23.68 15.07
N LYS A 103 -3.23 24.20 14.15
CA LYS A 103 -2.45 25.43 14.33
C LYS A 103 -3.10 26.67 13.70
N LYS A 104 -4.19 26.50 12.95
CA LYS A 104 -4.99 27.59 12.37
C LYS A 104 -6.10 28.00 13.34
#